data_AF-A0A4Y2PGR9-F1
#
_entry.id   AF-A0A4Y2PGR9-F1
#
_cell.length_a   1.000
_cell.length_b   1.000
_cell.length_c   1.000
_cell.angle_alpha   90.00
_cell.angle_beta   90.00
_cell.angle_gamma   90.00
#
_symmetry.space_group_name_H-M   'P 1'
#
loop_
_entity.id
_entity.type
_entity.pdbx_description
1 polymer ?
#
loop_
_entity_poly.entity_id
_entity_poly.type
_entity_poly.pdbx_seq_one_letter_code
_entity_poly.pdbx_strand_id
1 'polypeptide(L)'
;MYLTAPVLHAAVFTSVAQEEQDVIDFYSFGSKLHDKTHIKIVVFIGEYIYCTAFLQFPCLIALSLCVIIHRYGLILRQFNVYLRSMNMQTKYADYNDVLRNYNIIEEKIHLLKRSLSLPLFIVLLNGFFVLYTVLSLSLYNEFRPYMMVEMGCNAFTGVFLLSSSTIFASGIPRYISEIKNTVAFLIEERQLSKLNRDKEIRILERMEKKDLIYLSACGIVDFKKSFLLTAFGTLLTYGLLIMRLN
;
A
#
# COMPACT_ATOMS: atom_id res chain seq x y z
N MET A 1 3.07 10.50 17.27
CA MET A 1 1.60 10.28 17.15
C MET A 1 1.20 8.82 16.97
N TYR A 2 2.01 7.96 16.30
CA TYR A 2 1.69 6.53 16.18
C TYR A 2 1.96 5.67 17.44
N LEU A 3 2.78 6.14 18.38
CA LEU A 3 3.08 5.38 19.62
C LEU A 3 1.96 5.44 20.68
N THR A 4 1.06 6.41 20.60
CA THR A 4 -0.01 6.62 21.60
C THR A 4 -1.29 5.85 21.27
N ALA A 5 -1.50 5.50 20.00
CA ALA A 5 -2.67 4.77 19.54
C ALA A 5 -2.80 3.34 20.11
N PRO A 6 -1.72 2.51 20.20
CA PRO A 6 -1.82 1.18 20.79
C PRO A 6 -2.03 1.23 22.31
N VAL A 7 -1.46 2.23 22.98
CA VAL A 7 -1.65 2.44 24.43
C VAL A 7 -3.09 2.83 24.73
N LEU A 8 -3.66 3.75 23.94
CA LEU A 8 -5.06 4.16 24.09
C LEU A 8 -6.01 3.00 23.76
N HIS A 9 -5.72 2.22 22.72
CA HIS A 9 -6.50 1.04 22.37
C HIS A 9 -6.48 0.00 23.49
N ALA A 10 -5.28 -0.36 23.99
CA ALA A 10 -5.14 -1.30 25.09
C ALA A 10 -5.84 -0.80 26.37
N ALA A 11 -5.81 0.51 26.65
CA ALA A 11 -6.51 1.10 27.78
C ALA A 11 -8.05 1.03 27.62
N VAL A 12 -8.57 1.31 26.43
CA VAL A 12 -10.01 1.18 26.15
C VAL A 12 -10.45 -0.27 26.20
N PHE A 13 -9.71 -1.18 25.55
CA PHE A 13 -10.00 -2.60 25.55
C PHE A 13 -10.01 -3.19 26.98
N THR A 14 -9.00 -2.89 27.79
CA THR A 14 -8.93 -3.36 29.18
C THR A 14 -10.02 -2.79 30.07
N SER A 15 -10.48 -1.57 29.81
CA SER A 15 -11.61 -0.98 30.54
C SER A 15 -12.94 -1.65 30.21
N VAL A 16 -13.09 -2.19 28.99
CA VAL A 16 -14.33 -2.83 28.51
C VAL A 16 -14.32 -4.34 28.75
N ALA A 17 -13.16 -5.00 28.71
CA ALA A 17 -13.00 -6.45 28.87
C ALA A 17 -12.83 -6.91 30.33
N GLN A 18 -12.95 -5.99 31.29
CA GLN A 18 -12.55 -6.19 32.70
C GLN A 18 -13.35 -7.28 33.44
N GLU A 19 -14.52 -7.66 32.91
CA GLU A 19 -15.46 -8.59 33.55
C GLU A 19 -15.59 -9.92 32.79
N GLU A 20 -14.85 -10.09 31.69
CA GLU A 20 -15.04 -11.22 30.79
C GLU A 20 -14.01 -12.33 31.03
N GLN A 21 -14.51 -13.45 31.55
CA GLN A 21 -13.69 -14.61 31.95
C GLN A 21 -12.87 -15.18 30.78
N ASP A 22 -13.43 -15.18 29.56
CA ASP A 22 -12.79 -15.70 28.36
C ASP A 22 -11.51 -14.91 27.98
N VAL A 23 -11.53 -13.59 28.18
CA VAL A 23 -10.37 -12.70 27.91
C VAL A 23 -9.28 -12.89 28.97
N ILE A 24 -9.70 -13.09 30.21
CA ILE A 24 -8.79 -13.35 31.33
C ILE A 24 -8.09 -14.69 31.12
N ASP A 25 -8.81 -15.75 30.72
CA ASP A 25 -8.23 -17.07 30.47
C ASP A 25 -7.27 -17.07 29.27
N PHE A 26 -7.57 -16.30 28.21
CA PHE A 26 -6.70 -16.14 27.05
C PHE A 26 -5.36 -15.48 27.42
N TYR A 27 -5.38 -14.34 28.10
CA TYR A 27 -4.16 -13.58 28.43
C TYR A 27 -3.40 -14.13 29.64
N SER A 28 -4.07 -14.84 30.54
CA SER A 28 -3.44 -15.52 31.68
C SER A 28 -2.91 -16.92 31.33
N PHE A 29 -3.09 -17.38 30.08
CA PHE A 29 -2.76 -18.74 29.65
C PHE A 29 -3.40 -19.83 30.55
N GLY A 30 -4.61 -19.58 31.05
CA GLY A 30 -5.34 -20.47 31.95
C GLY A 30 -4.83 -20.47 33.41
N SER A 31 -3.96 -19.54 33.79
CA SER A 31 -3.53 -19.40 35.19
C SER A 31 -4.61 -18.72 36.04
N LYS A 32 -5.01 -19.36 37.15
CA LYS A 32 -6.00 -18.82 38.07
C LYS A 32 -5.41 -17.68 38.91
N LEU A 33 -5.47 -16.47 38.39
CA LEU A 33 -5.12 -15.25 39.11
C LEU A 33 -6.27 -14.87 40.04
N HIS A 34 -6.01 -14.70 41.34
CA HIS A 34 -7.05 -14.32 42.32
C HIS A 34 -7.19 -12.81 42.52
N ASP A 35 -6.14 -12.03 42.22
CA ASP A 35 -6.14 -10.58 42.43
C ASP A 35 -6.57 -9.83 41.15
N LYS A 36 -7.65 -9.06 41.27
CA LYS A 36 -8.22 -8.23 40.21
C LYS A 36 -7.22 -7.22 39.66
N THR A 37 -6.27 -6.75 40.47
CA THR A 37 -5.27 -5.76 40.03
C THR A 37 -4.24 -6.39 39.10
N HIS A 38 -3.81 -7.61 39.42
CA HIS A 38 -2.85 -8.37 38.62
C HIS A 38 -3.44 -8.79 37.27
N ILE A 39 -4.71 -9.20 37.26
CA ILE A 39 -5.45 -9.54 36.02
C ILE A 39 -5.47 -8.35 35.05
N LYS A 40 -5.80 -7.14 35.53
CA LYS A 40 -5.84 -5.95 34.67
C LYS A 40 -4.50 -5.64 34.02
N ILE A 41 -3.41 -5.77 34.78
CA ILE A 41 -2.06 -5.52 34.27
C ILE A 41 -1.68 -6.54 33.20
N VAL A 42 -1.98 -7.82 33.41
CA VAL A 42 -1.67 -8.89 32.45
C VAL A 42 -2.47 -8.71 31.16
N VAL A 43 -3.78 -8.45 31.24
CA VAL A 43 -4.62 -8.18 30.06
C VAL A 43 -4.14 -6.94 29.32
N PHE A 44 -3.73 -5.88 30.02
CA PHE A 44 -3.21 -4.66 29.39
C PHE A 44 -1.89 -4.91 28.65
N ILE A 45 -0.95 -5.63 29.27
CA ILE A 45 0.33 -5.95 28.63
C ILE A 45 0.09 -6.87 27.43
N GLY A 46 -0.77 -7.89 27.57
CA GLY A 46 -1.10 -8.82 26.50
C GLY A 46 -1.74 -8.12 25.29
N GLU A 47 -2.77 -7.31 25.53
CA GLU A 47 -3.45 -6.53 24.49
C GLU A 47 -2.50 -5.51 23.84
N TYR A 48 -1.63 -4.87 24.63
CA TYR A 48 -0.62 -3.95 24.09
C TYR A 48 0.37 -4.67 23.16
N ILE A 49 0.86 -5.85 23.55
CA ILE A 49 1.75 -6.66 22.72
C ILE A 49 1.02 -7.10 21.44
N TYR A 50 -0.22 -7.57 21.56
CA TYR A 50 -1.05 -7.96 20.41
C TYR A 50 -1.25 -6.78 19.44
N CYS A 51 -1.67 -5.62 19.94
CA CYS A 51 -1.84 -4.42 19.14
C CYS A 51 -0.55 -3.98 18.45
N THR A 52 0.56 -4.04 19.18
CA THR A 52 1.86 -3.65 18.61
C THR A 52 2.28 -4.63 17.51
N ALA A 53 2.16 -5.94 17.78
CA ALA A 53 2.52 -7.03 16.87
C ALA A 53 1.69 -7.06 15.59
N PHE A 54 0.36 -7.04 15.71
CA PHE A 54 -0.56 -7.35 14.62
C PHE A 54 -1.15 -6.12 13.95
N LEU A 55 -1.26 -4.98 14.65
CA LEU A 55 -1.78 -3.74 14.08
C LEU A 55 -0.64 -2.78 13.70
N GLN A 56 0.26 -2.47 14.63
CA GLN A 56 1.25 -1.41 14.43
C GLN A 56 2.36 -1.81 13.46
N PHE A 57 2.98 -2.98 13.61
CA PHE A 57 4.08 -3.40 12.72
C PHE A 57 3.66 -3.51 11.26
N PRO A 58 2.54 -4.17 10.89
CA PRO A 58 2.10 -4.22 9.49
C PRO A 58 1.81 -2.84 8.91
N CYS A 59 1.21 -1.94 9.69
CA CYS A 59 1.00 -0.55 9.27
C CYS A 59 2.30 0.20 9.02
N LEU A 60 3.30 0.04 9.90
CA LEU A 60 4.62 0.66 9.73
C LEU A 60 5.35 0.11 8.50
N ILE A 61 5.28 -1.21 8.27
CA ILE A 61 5.82 -1.85 7.07
C ILE A 61 5.12 -1.28 5.84
N ALA A 62 3.80 -1.26 5.79
CA ALA A 62 3.04 -0.70 4.67
C ALA A 62 3.37 0.77 4.40
N LEU A 63 3.46 1.60 5.45
CA LEU A 63 3.88 2.99 5.35
C LEU A 63 5.29 3.12 4.79
N SER A 64 6.24 2.31 5.27
CA SER A 64 7.62 2.33 4.77
C SER A 64 7.69 1.99 3.27
N LEU A 65 6.92 0.99 2.82
CA LEU A 65 6.80 0.64 1.41
C LEU A 65 6.17 1.78 0.61
N CYS A 66 5.11 2.39 1.12
CA CYS A 66 4.46 3.54 0.49
C CYS A 66 5.41 4.74 0.34
N VAL A 67 6.23 5.03 1.35
CA VAL A 67 7.23 6.11 1.30
C VAL A 67 8.29 5.83 0.23
N ILE A 68 8.78 4.58 0.16
CA ILE A 68 9.74 4.19 -0.89
C ILE A 68 9.11 4.41 -2.26
N ILE A 69 7.91 3.86 -2.49
CA ILE A 69 7.18 4.00 -3.76
C ILE A 69 6.96 5.48 -4.11
N HIS A 70 6.55 6.29 -3.13
CA HIS A 70 6.34 7.72 -3.31
C HIS A 70 7.63 8.45 -3.71
N ARG A 71 8.76 8.11 -3.08
CA ARG A 71 10.07 8.70 -3.40
C ARG A 71 10.49 8.41 -4.85
N TYR A 72 10.26 7.19 -5.33
CA TYR A 72 10.50 6.86 -6.74
C TYR A 72 9.51 7.57 -7.68
N GLY A 73 8.26 7.75 -7.27
CA GLY A 73 7.29 8.58 -7.99
C GLY A 73 7.74 10.04 -8.11
N LEU A 74 8.34 10.62 -7.06
CA LEU A 74 8.91 11.97 -7.09
C LEU A 74 10.10 12.07 -8.06
N ILE A 75 10.99 11.07 -8.09
CA ILE A 75 12.11 11.02 -9.05
C ILE A 75 11.59 11.00 -10.48
N LEU A 76 10.57 10.20 -10.77
CA LEU A 76 9.90 10.16 -12.08
C LEU A 76 9.28 11.52 -12.44
N ARG A 77 8.59 12.16 -11.48
CA ARG A 77 8.00 13.49 -11.70
C ARG A 77 9.06 14.56 -11.97
N GLN A 78 10.17 14.55 -11.24
CA GLN A 78 11.30 15.45 -11.47
C GLN A 78 11.90 15.24 -12.86
N PHE A 79 12.06 13.99 -13.28
CA PHE A 79 12.52 13.67 -14.63
C PHE A 79 11.54 14.18 -15.71
N ASN A 80 10.23 14.09 -15.46
CA ASN A 80 9.23 14.64 -16.38
C ASN A 80 9.33 16.17 -16.49
N VAL A 81 9.52 16.87 -15.37
CA VAL A 81 9.73 18.33 -15.37
C VAL A 81 11.01 18.70 -16.12
N TYR A 82 12.09 17.94 -15.92
CA TYR A 82 13.35 18.11 -16.65
C TYR A 82 13.14 17.94 -18.16
N LEU A 83 12.47 16.88 -18.61
CA LEU A 83 12.11 16.67 -20.02
C LEU A 83 11.29 17.83 -20.59
N ARG A 84 10.29 18.32 -19.85
CA ARG A 84 9.47 19.46 -20.28
C ARG A 84 10.28 20.76 -20.40
N SER A 85 11.25 20.97 -19.51
CA SER A 85 12.14 22.14 -19.54
C SER A 85 13.14 22.10 -20.71
N MET A 86 13.53 20.90 -21.14
CA MET A 86 14.40 20.69 -22.31
C MET A 86 13.76 21.24 -23.59
N ASN A 87 12.42 21.27 -23.66
CA ASN A 87 11.67 21.88 -24.75
C ASN A 87 11.96 23.39 -24.90
N MET A 88 12.11 24.08 -23.77
CA MET A 88 12.24 25.54 -23.72
C MET A 88 13.67 26.04 -23.95
N GLN A 89 14.68 25.16 -23.82
CA GLN A 89 16.10 25.50 -23.90
C GLN A 89 16.78 24.76 -25.06
N THR A 90 16.30 25.04 -26.27
CA THR A 90 16.89 24.56 -27.52
C THR A 90 18.29 25.16 -27.74
N LYS A 91 19.35 24.48 -27.25
CA LYS A 91 20.65 24.47 -27.96
C LYS A 91 21.68 23.40 -27.58
N TYR A 92 21.69 22.80 -26.38
CA TYR A 92 22.82 21.94 -25.95
C TYR A 92 22.51 20.71 -25.08
N ALA A 93 21.26 20.26 -24.97
CA ALA A 93 20.99 19.07 -24.17
C ALA A 93 21.30 17.79 -25.00
N ASP A 94 22.30 17.01 -24.56
CA ASP A 94 22.67 15.74 -25.19
C ASP A 94 21.54 14.72 -24.99
N TYR A 95 20.79 14.45 -26.06
CA TYR A 95 19.72 13.46 -26.06
C TYR A 95 20.21 12.05 -25.68
N ASN A 96 21.49 11.75 -25.88
CA ASN A 96 22.07 10.48 -25.43
C ASN A 96 22.16 10.42 -23.89
N ASP A 97 22.47 11.54 -23.23
CA ASP A 97 22.48 11.62 -21.78
C ASP A 97 21.06 11.50 -21.21
N VAL A 98 20.05 12.08 -21.88
CA VAL A 98 18.63 11.92 -21.50
C VAL A 98 18.18 10.47 -21.62
N LEU A 99 18.52 9.80 -22.72
CA LEU A 99 18.23 8.38 -22.91
C LEU A 99 18.94 7.51 -21.88
N ARG A 100 20.21 7.81 -21.57
CA ARG A 100 20.97 7.10 -20.53
C ARG A 100 20.33 7.28 -19.15
N ASN A 101 19.96 8.50 -18.78
CA ASN A 101 19.28 8.78 -17.53
C ASN A 101 17.92 8.09 -17.43
N TYR A 102 17.15 8.05 -18.53
CA TYR A 102 15.90 7.29 -18.59
C TYR A 102 16.12 5.79 -18.37
N ASN A 103 17.10 5.19 -19.06
CA ASN A 103 17.42 3.77 -18.90
C ASN A 103 17.84 3.43 -17.45
N ILE A 104 18.61 4.31 -16.80
CA ILE A 104 19.01 4.13 -15.39
C ILE A 104 17.78 4.20 -14.46
N ILE A 105 16.86 5.13 -14.71
CA ILE A 105 15.61 5.25 -13.93
C ILE A 105 14.75 4.00 -14.13
N GLU A 106 14.61 3.55 -15.37
CA GLU A 106 13.85 2.35 -15.73
C GLU A 106 14.42 1.08 -15.07
N GLU A 107 15.74 0.89 -15.12
CA GLU A 107 16.41 -0.22 -14.44
C GLU A 107 16.16 -0.21 -12.93
N LYS A 108 16.25 0.98 -12.31
CA LYS A 108 15.93 1.15 -10.89
C LYS A 108 14.47 0.82 -10.57
N ILE A 109 13.53 1.16 -11.45
CA ILE A 109 12.11 0.83 -11.29
C ILE A 109 11.88 -0.67 -11.44
N HIS A 110 12.60 -1.35 -12.35
CA HIS A 110 12.55 -2.81 -12.45
C HIS A 110 13.10 -3.50 -11.21
N LEU A 111 14.23 -3.04 -10.67
CA LEU A 111 14.78 -3.52 -9.41
C LEU A 111 13.81 -3.28 -8.25
N LEU A 112 13.20 -2.09 -8.21
CA LEU A 112 12.18 -1.73 -7.23
C LEU A 112 10.97 -2.68 -7.30
N LYS A 113 10.44 -2.92 -8.51
CA LYS A 113 9.36 -3.88 -8.73
C LYS A 113 9.71 -5.26 -8.22
N ARG A 114 10.92 -5.75 -8.54
CA ARG A 114 11.37 -7.09 -8.11
C ARG A 114 11.55 -7.17 -6.59
N SER A 115 12.05 -6.12 -5.96
CA SER A 115 12.28 -6.10 -4.51
C SER A 115 11.00 -5.90 -3.70
N LEU A 116 10.05 -5.13 -4.21
CA LEU A 116 8.80 -4.82 -3.51
C LEU A 116 7.67 -5.81 -3.80
N SER A 117 7.79 -6.64 -4.84
CA SER A 117 6.73 -7.57 -5.25
C SER A 117 6.29 -8.52 -4.13
N LEU A 118 7.25 -9.07 -3.38
CA LEU A 118 6.99 -9.99 -2.27
C LEU A 118 6.47 -9.25 -1.02
N PRO A 119 7.12 -8.18 -0.52
CA PRO A 119 6.59 -7.40 0.60
C PRO A 119 5.18 -6.87 0.37
N LEU A 120 4.89 -6.33 -0.82
CA LEU A 120 3.57 -5.83 -1.15
C LEU A 120 2.51 -6.94 -1.19
N PHE A 121 2.88 -8.13 -1.66
CA PHE A 121 1.98 -9.28 -1.64
C PHE A 121 1.63 -9.72 -0.22
N ILE A 122 2.61 -9.79 0.68
CA ILE A 122 2.40 -10.15 2.09
C ILE A 122 1.49 -9.12 2.78
N VAL A 123 1.73 -7.82 2.54
CA VAL A 123 0.90 -6.75 3.10
C VAL A 123 -0.55 -6.82 2.59
N LEU A 124 -0.74 -7.09 1.29
CA LEU A 124 -2.07 -7.28 0.71
C LEU A 124 -2.79 -8.49 1.33
N LEU A 125 -2.12 -9.64 1.40
CA LEU A 125 -2.68 -10.84 2.01
C LEU A 125 -3.08 -10.60 3.47
N ASN A 126 -2.23 -9.91 4.23
CA ASN A 126 -2.55 -9.55 5.61
C ASN A 126 -3.80 -8.65 5.67
N GLY A 127 -3.89 -7.64 4.79
CA GLY A 127 -5.07 -6.78 4.69
C GLY A 127 -6.36 -7.56 4.40
N PHE A 128 -6.32 -8.51 3.46
CA PHE A 128 -7.47 -9.38 3.18
C PHE A 128 -7.81 -10.31 4.34
N PHE A 129 -6.81 -10.92 4.98
CA PHE A 129 -7.01 -11.83 6.08
C PHE A 129 -7.70 -11.13 7.25
N VAL A 130 -7.21 -9.94 7.64
CA VAL A 130 -7.80 -9.14 8.72
C VAL A 130 -9.25 -8.75 8.39
N LEU A 131 -9.54 -8.34 7.15
CA LEU A 131 -10.91 -7.99 6.74
C LEU A 131 -11.84 -9.20 6.72
N TYR A 132 -11.35 -10.35 6.29
CA TYR A 132 -12.13 -11.59 6.29
C TYR A 132 -12.42 -12.07 7.70
N THR A 133 -11.47 -11.96 8.63
CA THR A 133 -11.68 -12.25 10.05
C THR A 133 -12.75 -11.36 10.65
N VAL A 134 -12.71 -10.04 10.39
CA VAL A 134 -13.75 -9.11 10.86
C VAL A 134 -15.11 -9.48 10.27
N LEU A 135 -15.16 -9.80 8.98
CA LEU A 135 -16.40 -10.19 8.31
C LEU A 135 -16.99 -11.48 8.90
N SER A 136 -16.14 -12.47 9.17
CA SER A 136 -16.54 -13.73 9.79
C SER A 136 -17.04 -13.52 11.22
N LEU A 137 -16.37 -12.69 12.02
CA LEU A 137 -16.83 -12.38 13.39
C LEU A 137 -18.10 -11.53 13.41
N SER A 138 -18.26 -10.61 12.45
CA SER A 138 -19.44 -9.76 12.31
C SER A 138 -20.72 -10.55 11.97
N LEU A 139 -20.61 -11.84 11.64
CA LEU A 139 -21.74 -12.71 11.37
C LEU A 139 -22.19 -13.50 12.60
N TYR A 140 -21.43 -13.45 13.71
CA TYR A 140 -21.86 -14.00 14.99
C TYR A 140 -22.76 -12.98 15.70
N ASN A 141 -23.95 -13.41 16.12
CA ASN A 141 -24.98 -12.53 16.70
C ASN A 141 -24.67 -12.03 18.13
N GLU A 142 -23.71 -12.65 18.83
CA GLU A 142 -23.38 -12.30 20.21
C GLU A 142 -22.22 -11.30 20.26
N PHE A 143 -22.53 -10.02 20.09
CA PHE A 143 -21.54 -8.97 20.18
C PHE A 143 -21.31 -8.53 21.62
N ARG A 144 -20.12 -8.84 22.15
CA ARG A 144 -19.61 -8.22 23.37
C ARG A 144 -18.90 -6.90 23.03
N PRO A 145 -19.00 -5.87 23.89
CA PRO A 145 -18.50 -4.54 23.57
C PRO A 145 -16.98 -4.49 23.33
N TYR A 146 -16.17 -5.37 23.94
CA TYR A 146 -14.73 -5.44 23.65
C TYR A 146 -14.44 -5.96 22.23
N MET A 147 -15.26 -6.88 21.72
CA MET A 147 -15.12 -7.43 20.37
C MET A 147 -15.42 -6.36 19.31
N MET A 148 -16.36 -5.45 19.58
CA MET A 148 -16.65 -4.33 18.66
C MET A 148 -15.46 -3.39 18.49
N VAL A 149 -14.73 -3.12 19.59
CA VAL A 149 -13.54 -2.26 19.57
C VAL A 149 -12.42 -2.91 18.76
N GLU A 150 -12.17 -4.20 18.98
CA GLU A 150 -11.16 -4.96 18.24
C GLU A 150 -11.52 -5.09 16.74
N MET A 151 -12.77 -5.43 16.42
CA MET A 151 -13.25 -5.52 15.04
C MET A 151 -13.12 -4.18 14.29
N GLY A 152 -13.45 -3.07 14.95
CA GLY A 152 -13.31 -1.73 14.36
C GLY A 152 -11.87 -1.40 14.00
N CYS A 153 -10.92 -1.69 14.89
CA CYS A 153 -9.50 -1.42 14.65
C CYS A 153 -8.90 -2.34 13.57
N ASN A 154 -9.29 -3.61 13.57
CA ASN A 154 -8.91 -4.57 12.54
C ASN A 154 -9.46 -4.17 11.18
N ALA A 155 -10.74 -3.80 11.09
CA ALA A 155 -11.35 -3.33 9.84
C ALA A 155 -10.64 -2.10 9.29
N PHE A 156 -10.39 -1.11 10.15
CA PHE A 156 -9.70 0.11 9.76
C PHE A 156 -8.29 -0.19 9.24
N THR A 157 -7.56 -1.07 9.93
CA THR A 157 -6.21 -1.49 9.53
C THR A 157 -6.22 -2.22 8.19
N GLY A 158 -7.11 -3.18 8.00
CA GLY A 158 -7.23 -3.90 6.73
C GLY A 158 -7.55 -2.97 5.55
N VAL A 159 -8.51 -2.05 5.71
CA VAL A 159 -8.83 -1.04 4.69
C VAL A 159 -7.64 -0.12 4.44
N PHE A 160 -6.95 0.32 5.50
CA PHE A 160 -5.77 1.18 5.38
C PHE A 160 -4.64 0.49 4.59
N LEU A 161 -4.33 -0.77 4.90
CA LEU A 161 -3.30 -1.54 4.20
C LEU A 161 -3.62 -1.71 2.71
N LEU A 162 -4.87 -2.08 2.38
CA LEU A 162 -5.29 -2.27 0.98
C LEU A 162 -5.30 -0.96 0.19
N SER A 163 -5.90 0.09 0.76
CA SER A 163 -6.06 1.39 0.09
C SER A 163 -4.72 2.09 -0.12
N SER A 164 -3.90 2.22 0.93
CA SER A 164 -2.59 2.87 0.84
C SER A 164 -1.69 2.16 -0.17
N SER A 165 -1.50 0.84 -0.01
CA SER A 165 -0.64 0.06 -0.90
C SER A 165 -1.07 0.19 -2.36
N THR A 166 -2.37 0.13 -2.65
CA THR A 166 -2.86 0.23 -4.03
C THR A 166 -2.76 1.65 -4.60
N ILE A 167 -3.07 2.68 -3.82
CA ILE A 167 -2.97 4.07 -4.27
C ILE A 167 -1.52 4.44 -4.59
N PHE A 168 -0.59 4.13 -3.69
CA PHE A 168 0.82 4.42 -3.92
C PHE A 168 1.40 3.58 -5.05
N ALA A 169 1.13 2.27 -5.08
CA ALA A 169 1.65 1.40 -6.13
C ALA A 169 1.09 1.73 -7.53
N SER A 170 -0.16 2.18 -7.63
CA SER A 170 -0.76 2.63 -8.89
C SER A 170 -0.23 4.00 -9.36
N GLY A 171 0.49 4.74 -8.50
CA GLY A 171 1.12 6.00 -8.85
C GLY A 171 2.28 5.86 -9.84
N ILE A 172 3.11 4.83 -9.71
CA ILE A 172 4.27 4.61 -10.61
C ILE A 172 3.89 4.52 -12.08
N PRO A 173 2.97 3.62 -12.51
CA PRO A 173 2.60 3.52 -13.93
C PRO A 173 1.97 4.81 -14.46
N ARG A 174 1.28 5.59 -13.61
CA ARG A 174 0.76 6.91 -13.98
C ARG A 174 1.89 7.90 -14.29
N TYR A 175 2.91 7.99 -13.45
CA TYR A 175 4.05 8.89 -13.69
C TYR A 175 4.83 8.50 -14.95
N ILE A 176 5.01 7.20 -15.22
CA ILE A 176 5.63 6.72 -16.46
C ILE A 176 4.77 7.11 -17.67
N SER A 177 3.44 6.96 -17.60
CA SER A 177 2.54 7.39 -18.68
C SER A 177 2.61 8.89 -18.94
N GLU A 178 2.72 9.72 -17.89
CA GLU A 178 2.89 11.18 -18.04
C GLU A 178 4.21 11.54 -18.74
N ILE A 179 5.30 10.81 -18.47
CA ILE A 179 6.58 10.95 -19.20
C ILE A 179 6.39 10.57 -20.66
N LYS A 180 5.73 9.45 -20.96
CA LYS A 180 5.48 9.02 -22.35
C LYS A 180 4.67 10.06 -23.14
N ASN A 181 3.62 10.61 -22.54
CA ASN A 181 2.83 11.68 -23.17
C ASN A 181 3.67 12.94 -23.43
N THR A 182 4.57 13.28 -22.49
CA THR A 182 5.49 14.41 -22.66
C THR A 182 6.49 14.16 -23.78
N VAL A 183 7.00 12.92 -23.90
CA VAL A 183 7.88 12.50 -25.00
C VAL A 183 7.14 12.54 -26.34
N ALA A 184 5.89 12.06 -26.41
CA ALA A 184 5.07 12.13 -27.62
C ALA A 184 4.85 13.58 -28.08
N PHE A 185 4.51 14.49 -27.16
CA PHE A 185 4.39 15.90 -27.45
C PHE A 185 5.68 16.52 -28.00
N LEU A 186 6.85 16.15 -27.46
CA LEU A 186 8.16 16.60 -27.94
C LEU A 186 8.48 16.09 -29.36
N ILE A 187 7.98 14.91 -29.73
CA ILE A 187 8.13 14.36 -31.09
C ILE A 187 7.29 15.18 -32.07
N GLU A 188 6.02 15.43 -31.76
CA GLU A 188 5.10 16.20 -32.60
C GLU A 188 5.60 17.64 -32.86
N GLU A 189 6.01 18.35 -31.80
CA GLU A 189 6.51 19.72 -31.91
C GLU A 189 7.76 19.80 -32.81
N ARG A 190 8.66 18.82 -32.71
CA ARG A 190 9.88 18.78 -33.53
C ARG A 190 9.62 18.41 -34.98
N GLN A 191 8.72 17.47 -35.24
CA GLN A 191 8.28 17.13 -36.60
C GLN A 191 7.65 18.35 -37.29
N LEU A 192 6.88 19.16 -36.56
CA LEU A 192 6.29 20.41 -37.05
C LEU A 192 7.33 21.51 -37.31
N SER A 193 8.40 21.57 -36.51
CA SER A 193 9.41 22.65 -36.54
C SER A 193 10.39 22.65 -37.73
N LYS A 194 10.31 21.69 -38.68
CA LYS A 194 11.26 21.49 -39.80
C LYS A 194 12.74 21.34 -39.42
N LEU A 195 13.08 21.24 -38.13
CA LEU A 195 14.43 20.92 -37.66
C LEU A 195 14.67 19.42 -37.86
N ASN A 196 15.25 19.06 -39.02
CA ASN A 196 15.72 17.71 -39.35
C ASN A 196 16.80 17.24 -38.35
N ARG A 197 16.35 16.78 -37.18
CA ARG A 197 17.18 16.11 -36.18
C ARG A 197 16.67 14.69 -35.99
N ASP A 198 16.66 13.93 -37.09
CA ASP A 198 16.20 12.53 -37.17
C ASP A 198 16.78 11.64 -36.06
N LYS A 199 18.03 11.87 -35.65
CA LYS A 199 18.66 11.12 -34.55
C LYS A 199 17.98 11.39 -33.20
N GLU A 200 17.62 12.63 -32.92
CA GLU A 200 16.96 13.03 -31.66
C GLU A 200 15.51 12.54 -31.61
N ILE A 201 14.81 12.61 -32.75
CA ILE A 201 13.45 12.06 -32.90
C ILE A 201 13.45 10.54 -32.70
N ARG A 202 14.39 9.80 -33.30
CA ARG A 202 14.52 8.35 -33.10
C ARG A 202 14.81 7.97 -31.64
N ILE A 203 15.56 8.80 -30.91
CA ILE A 203 15.82 8.57 -29.47
C ILE A 203 14.54 8.75 -28.65
N LEU A 204 13.76 9.80 -28.92
CA LEU A 204 12.47 10.06 -28.27
C LEU A 204 11.45 8.96 -28.60
N GLU A 205 11.34 8.55 -29.87
CA GLU A 205 10.48 7.41 -30.27
C GLU A 205 10.85 6.11 -29.54
N ARG A 206 12.15 5.89 -29.30
CA ARG A 206 12.61 4.72 -28.54
C ARG A 206 12.19 4.78 -27.07
N MET A 207 12.06 5.97 -26.49
CA MET A 207 11.53 6.15 -25.13
C MET A 207 10.01 5.99 -25.08
N GLU A 208 9.29 6.49 -26.09
CA GLU A 208 7.83 6.35 -26.21
C GLU A 208 7.40 4.89 -26.46
N LYS A 209 8.14 4.14 -27.28
CA LYS A 209 7.81 2.74 -27.60
C LYS A 209 8.05 1.76 -26.46
N LYS A 210 8.68 2.18 -25.35
CA LYS A 210 8.92 1.31 -24.19
C LYS A 210 7.64 1.04 -23.40
N ASP A 211 7.48 -0.19 -22.94
CA ASP A 211 6.27 -0.62 -22.23
C ASP A 211 6.09 0.07 -20.88
N LEU A 212 4.82 0.19 -20.46
CA LEU A 212 4.48 0.71 -19.14
C LEU A 212 4.86 -0.31 -18.06
N ILE A 213 5.69 0.10 -17.11
CA ILE A 213 6.08 -0.76 -15.99
C ILE A 213 5.03 -0.65 -14.88
N TYR A 214 4.25 -1.71 -14.71
CA TYR A 214 3.35 -1.87 -13.58
C TYR A 214 4.07 -2.51 -12.40
N LEU A 215 3.89 -1.94 -11.20
CA LEU A 215 4.17 -2.66 -9.97
C LEU A 215 3.22 -3.85 -9.88
N SER A 216 3.76 -5.03 -9.60
CA SER A 216 3.02 -6.27 -9.52
C SER A 216 3.37 -6.98 -8.21
N ALA A 217 2.35 -7.46 -7.50
CA ALA A 217 2.51 -8.30 -6.33
C ALA A 217 2.78 -9.74 -6.79
N CYS A 218 4.03 -10.18 -6.67
CA CYS A 218 4.52 -11.50 -7.08
C CYS A 218 4.17 -11.95 -8.53
N GLY A 219 3.80 -11.03 -9.43
CA GLY A 219 3.33 -11.36 -10.78
C GLY A 219 1.87 -11.85 -10.85
N ILE A 220 1.16 -11.88 -9.72
CA ILE A 220 -0.23 -12.36 -9.62
C ILE A 220 -1.20 -11.19 -9.77
N VAL A 221 -0.88 -10.05 -9.16
CA VAL A 221 -1.78 -8.88 -9.13
C VAL A 221 -1.02 -7.64 -9.57
N ASP A 222 -1.49 -7.01 -10.65
CA ASP A 222 -1.02 -5.69 -11.04
C ASP A 222 -1.78 -4.61 -10.27
N PHE A 223 -1.02 -3.68 -9.67
CA PHE A 223 -1.58 -2.58 -8.89
C PHE A 223 -2.24 -1.54 -9.80
N LYS A 224 -3.50 -1.77 -10.14
CA LYS A 224 -4.38 -0.83 -10.84
C LYS A 224 -5.40 -0.26 -9.86
N LYS A 225 -5.91 0.95 -10.11
CA LYS A 225 -7.00 1.51 -9.29
C LYS A 225 -8.25 0.63 -9.28
N SER A 226 -8.50 -0.10 -10.37
CA SER A 226 -9.58 -1.08 -10.47
C SER A 226 -9.44 -2.24 -9.49
N PHE A 227 -8.21 -2.55 -9.03
CA PHE A 227 -7.98 -3.62 -8.05
C PHE A 227 -8.71 -3.37 -6.73
N LEU A 228 -8.77 -2.11 -6.25
CA LEU A 228 -9.52 -1.78 -5.02
C LEU A 228 -11.01 -2.11 -5.17
N LEU A 229 -11.59 -1.82 -6.33
CA LEU A 229 -12.99 -2.10 -6.59
C LEU A 229 -13.24 -3.61 -6.66
N THR A 230 -12.35 -4.38 -7.28
CA THR A 230 -12.41 -5.83 -7.30
C THR A 230 -12.23 -6.43 -5.90
N ALA A 231 -11.29 -5.91 -5.10
CA ALA A 231 -11.06 -6.33 -3.72
C ALA A 231 -12.29 -6.07 -2.85
N PHE A 232 -12.92 -4.90 -2.99
CA PHE A 232 -14.14 -4.58 -2.26
C PHE A 232 -15.33 -5.45 -2.73
N GLY A 233 -15.47 -5.65 -4.04
CA GLY A 233 -16.51 -6.51 -4.61
C GLY A 233 -16.40 -7.97 -4.18
N THR A 234 -15.17 -8.51 -4.13
CA THR A 234 -14.91 -9.87 -3.62
C THR A 234 -15.23 -9.99 -2.14
N LEU A 235 -14.78 -9.05 -1.30
CA LEU A 235 -15.14 -9.02 0.12
C LEU A 235 -16.66 -8.98 0.34
N LEU A 236 -17.39 -8.15 -0.41
CA LEU A 236 -18.85 -8.10 -0.33
C LEU A 236 -19.50 -9.40 -0.80
N THR A 237 -19.04 -9.97 -1.90
CA THR A 237 -19.65 -11.18 -2.47
C THR A 237 -19.43 -12.38 -1.55
N TYR A 238 -18.20 -12.57 -1.06
CA TYR A 238 -17.92 -13.62 -0.08
C TYR A 238 -18.61 -13.36 1.25
N GLY A 239 -18.68 -12.10 1.72
CA GLY A 239 -19.43 -11.75 2.92
C GLY A 239 -20.91 -12.11 2.83
N LEU A 240 -21.56 -11.73 1.73
CA LEU A 240 -22.95 -12.09 1.46
C LEU A 240 -23.16 -13.60 1.32
N LEU A 241 -22.19 -14.31 0.73
CA LEU A 241 -22.24 -15.76 0.60
C LEU A 241 -22.21 -16.43 1.98
N ILE A 242 -21.28 -16.02 2.85
CA ILE A 242 -21.17 -16.57 4.21
C ILE A 242 -22.43 -16.23 5.01
N MET A 243 -22.95 -15.00 4.91
CA MET A 243 -24.20 -14.60 5.56
C MET A 243 -25.41 -15.42 5.12
N ARG A 244 -25.41 -15.96 3.89
CA ARG A 244 -26.47 -16.85 3.40
C ARG A 244 -26.30 -18.32 3.80
N LEU A 245 -25.08 -18.73 4.13
CA LEU A 245 -24.75 -20.12 4.50
C LEU A 245 -24.84 -20.37 6.02
N ASN A 246 -24.72 -19.32 6.82
CA ASN A 246 -25.01 -19.31 8.26
C ASN A 246 -26.48 -19.00 8.52
#